data_AF-A0A0D0A0E3-F1
#
_entry.id   AF-A0A0D0A0E3-F1
#
_cell.length_a   1.000
_cell.length_b   1.000
_cell.length_c   1.000
_cell.angle_alpha   90.00
_cell.angle_beta   90.00
_cell.angle_gamma   90.00
#
_symmetry.space_group_name_H-M   'P 1'
#
loop_
_entity.id
_entity.type
_entity.pdbx_description
1 polymer ?
#
loop_
_entity_poly.entity_id
_entity_poly.type
_entity_poly.pdbx_seq_one_letter_code
_entity_poly.pdbx_strand_id
1 'polypeptide(L)'
;MISSSEKSREPAHNVIIFGEAGVGKSSLVNLIIGSNRAETSSDAVACTQRNQEYEVTIDNRKFRIWDTVGLDSGTFNWLPAAFAERPLKHFLSKLFKKGEVDLLIYCVRASRATRALVRHYQTFYSTICEGAVPVVVVITCLENATGEMDNWWTKNEENFRRCGMSFAGHACVTTLGEEQCDSAALRERRACSRRIVHALISTTCGLRGSRLVSGNAGPSQQRSIAGLVSSIVTWLRPSSPE
;
A
#
# COMPACT_ATOMS: atom_id res chain seq x y z
N MET A 1 44.33 10.87 -17.63
CA MET A 1 43.55 10.49 -16.42
C MET A 1 42.10 10.37 -16.84
N ILE A 2 41.61 9.14 -16.96
CA ILE A 2 40.31 8.82 -17.56
C ILE A 2 39.20 9.05 -16.53
N SER A 3 38.28 9.93 -16.93
CA SER A 3 36.84 9.98 -16.65
C SER A 3 36.33 9.22 -15.42
N SER A 4 35.94 9.99 -14.41
CA SER A 4 35.09 9.60 -13.29
C SER A 4 33.74 9.10 -13.83
N SER A 5 33.46 7.82 -13.61
CA SER A 5 32.24 7.12 -13.98
C SER A 5 30.96 7.85 -13.51
N GLU A 6 30.16 8.36 -14.44
CA GLU A 6 28.73 8.60 -14.21
C GLU A 6 28.05 7.24 -13.99
N LYS A 7 27.92 6.82 -12.72
CA LYS A 7 26.96 5.77 -12.36
C LYS A 7 25.58 6.30 -12.73
N SER A 8 24.99 5.74 -13.78
CA SER A 8 23.57 5.92 -14.11
C SER A 8 22.75 5.65 -12.85
N ARG A 9 22.19 6.71 -12.26
CA ARG A 9 21.27 6.56 -11.13
C ARG A 9 20.01 5.92 -11.68
N GLU A 10 19.75 4.67 -11.34
CA GLU A 10 18.45 4.07 -11.63
C GLU A 10 17.34 5.00 -11.10
N PRO A 11 16.34 5.34 -11.94
CA PRO A 11 15.26 6.21 -11.52
C PRO A 11 14.48 5.54 -10.40
N ALA A 12 14.18 6.30 -9.34
CA ALA A 12 13.42 5.78 -8.21
C ALA A 12 11.96 5.51 -8.61
N HIS A 13 11.39 4.40 -8.14
CA HIS A 13 10.00 4.07 -8.36
C HIS A 13 9.08 4.88 -7.45
N ASN A 14 7.99 5.45 -7.97
CA ASN A 14 7.03 6.16 -7.12
C ASN A 14 5.91 5.24 -6.66
N VAL A 15 5.77 5.14 -5.33
CA VAL A 15 4.73 4.39 -4.65
C VAL A 15 3.84 5.39 -3.93
N ILE A 16 2.54 5.37 -4.23
CA ILE A 16 1.59 6.30 -3.60
C ILE A 16 0.75 5.56 -2.57
N ILE A 17 0.75 6.05 -1.33
CA ILE A 17 -0.10 5.54 -0.26
C ILE A 17 -1.31 6.44 -0.15
N PHE A 18 -2.51 5.89 -0.31
CA PHE A 18 -3.78 6.63 -0.23
C PHE A 18 -4.79 5.87 0.64
N GLY A 19 -5.79 6.58 1.14
CA GLY A 19 -6.76 6.04 2.11
C GLY A 19 -7.44 7.13 2.93
N GLU A 20 -8.42 6.74 3.75
CA GLU A 20 -9.11 7.64 4.69
C GLU A 20 -8.11 8.26 5.70
N ALA A 21 -8.52 9.33 6.37
CA ALA A 21 -7.79 9.93 7.48
C ALA A 21 -7.75 8.96 8.66
N GLY A 22 -6.65 8.96 9.42
CA GLY A 22 -6.52 8.11 10.61
C GLY A 22 -6.30 6.61 10.34
N VAL A 23 -6.33 6.13 9.09
CA VAL A 23 -6.08 4.70 8.77
C VAL A 23 -4.61 4.28 8.93
N GLY A 24 -3.70 5.20 9.26
CA GLY A 24 -2.29 4.88 9.51
C GLY A 24 -1.36 4.98 8.30
N LYS A 25 -1.66 5.85 7.32
CA LYS A 25 -0.79 6.09 6.13
C LYS A 25 0.62 6.56 6.52
N SER A 26 0.72 7.62 7.32
CA SER A 26 2.02 8.14 7.79
C SER A 26 2.74 7.15 8.71
N SER A 27 2.00 6.39 9.52
CA SER A 27 2.57 5.30 10.33
C SER A 27 3.12 4.16 9.45
N LEU A 28 2.44 3.84 8.35
CA LEU A 28 2.92 2.88 7.35
C LEU A 28 4.19 3.39 6.64
N VAL A 29 4.27 4.69 6.34
CA VAL A 29 5.51 5.32 5.83
C VAL A 29 6.67 5.14 6.81
N ASN A 30 6.45 5.44 8.10
CA ASN A 30 7.46 5.25 9.13
C ASN A 30 7.88 3.77 9.28
N LEU A 31 6.94 2.84 9.13
CA LEU A 31 7.23 1.40 9.11
C LEU A 31 8.12 1.02 7.90
N ILE A 32 7.81 1.52 6.70
CA ILE A 32 8.57 1.24 5.47
C ILE A 32 9.99 1.79 5.59
N ILE A 33 10.13 3.04 6.02
CA ILE A 33 11.42 3.72 6.20
C ILE A 33 12.23 3.05 7.32
N GLY A 34 11.55 2.64 8.39
CA GLY A 34 12.19 2.15 9.61
C GLY A 34 12.62 3.24 10.58
N SER A 35 12.09 4.46 10.45
CA SER A 35 12.29 5.56 11.39
C SER A 35 11.12 6.55 11.32
N ASN A 36 10.95 7.36 12.37
CA ASN A 36 9.87 8.32 12.49
C ASN A 36 10.18 9.60 11.68
N ARG A 37 9.93 9.57 10.37
CA ARG A 37 10.13 10.72 9.45
C ARG A 37 8.84 11.39 9.02
N ALA A 38 7.77 10.63 8.91
CA ALA A 38 6.43 11.14 8.65
C ALA A 38 5.75 11.53 9.96
N GLU A 39 5.11 12.69 9.96
CA GLU A 39 4.38 13.17 11.13
C GLU A 39 3.16 12.28 11.37
N THR A 40 3.03 11.81 12.60
CA THR A 40 1.90 11.00 13.05
C THR A 40 1.33 11.63 14.31
N SER A 41 0.01 11.77 14.38
CA SER A 41 -0.69 12.18 15.60
C SER A 41 -1.85 11.22 15.89
N SER A 42 -2.09 11.00 17.18
CA SER A 42 -3.29 10.32 17.71
C SER A 42 -4.48 11.27 17.89
N ASP A 43 -4.32 12.56 17.59
CA ASP A 43 -5.37 13.58 17.75
C ASP A 43 -6.49 13.40 16.72
N ALA A 44 -7.66 13.96 17.04
CA ALA A 44 -8.83 13.94 16.16
C ALA A 44 -8.64 14.76 14.86
N VAL A 45 -7.59 15.57 14.76
CA VAL A 45 -7.27 16.40 13.60
C VAL A 45 -6.30 15.65 12.70
N ALA A 46 -6.59 15.58 11.40
CA ALA A 46 -5.67 15.02 10.43
C ALA A 46 -4.34 15.78 10.43
N CYS A 47 -3.25 15.07 10.74
CA CYS A 47 -1.91 15.63 10.81
C CYS A 47 -1.34 15.91 9.40
N THR A 48 -1.56 15.00 8.45
CA THR A 48 -1.08 15.13 7.06
C THR A 48 -1.93 16.13 6.28
N GLN A 49 -1.48 17.39 6.24
CA GLN A 49 -2.16 18.49 5.54
C GLN A 49 -1.69 18.68 4.08
N ARG A 50 -0.59 18.03 3.69
CA ARG A 50 -0.01 18.09 2.33
C ARG A 50 0.54 16.73 1.94
N ASN A 51 0.62 16.46 0.63
CA ASN A 51 1.29 15.27 0.13
C ASN A 51 2.80 15.42 0.31
N GLN A 52 3.46 14.44 0.91
CA GLN A 52 4.88 14.48 1.24
C GLN A 52 5.60 13.24 0.69
N GLU A 53 6.79 13.46 0.14
CA GLU A 53 7.63 12.44 -0.46
C GLU A 53 8.73 12.01 0.52
N TYR A 54 9.00 10.69 0.57
CA TYR A 54 10.08 10.10 1.34
C TYR A 54 10.86 9.10 0.49
N GLU A 55 12.18 9.30 0.38
CA GLU A 55 13.07 8.34 -0.27
C GLU A 55 13.42 7.17 0.66
N VAL A 56 13.40 5.96 0.12
CA VAL A 56 13.80 4.73 0.82
C VAL A 56 14.46 3.75 -0.16
N THR A 57 15.39 2.93 0.32
CA THR A 57 15.96 1.82 -0.45
C THR A 57 15.43 0.51 0.12
N ILE A 58 14.80 -0.31 -0.72
CA ILE A 58 14.27 -1.65 -0.38
C ILE A 58 14.92 -2.62 -1.37
N ASP A 59 15.55 -3.69 -0.88
CA ASP A 59 16.22 -4.70 -1.71
C ASP A 59 17.15 -4.09 -2.79
N ASN A 60 17.96 -3.10 -2.39
CA ASN A 60 18.89 -2.35 -3.26
C ASN A 60 18.23 -1.54 -4.41
N ARG A 61 16.90 -1.37 -4.39
CA ARG A 61 16.14 -0.53 -5.32
C ARG A 61 15.65 0.73 -4.62
N LYS A 62 15.65 1.86 -5.34
CA LYS A 62 15.21 3.16 -4.81
C LYS A 62 13.71 3.37 -5.03
N PHE A 63 13.04 3.82 -3.98
CA PHE A 63 11.63 4.15 -4.00
C PHE A 63 11.40 5.55 -3.44
N ARG A 64 10.39 6.23 -3.99
CA ARG A 64 9.79 7.45 -3.47
C ARG A 64 8.41 7.10 -2.97
N ILE A 65 8.25 7.10 -1.65
CA ILE A 65 6.98 6.82 -0.99
C ILE A 65 6.27 8.15 -0.79
N TRP A 66 5.09 8.28 -1.38
CA TRP A 66 4.24 9.46 -1.23
C TRP A 66 3.19 9.20 -0.16
N ASP A 67 3.30 9.92 0.95
CA ASP A 67 2.23 10.04 1.94
C ASP A 67 1.22 11.08 1.43
N THR A 68 -0.07 10.74 1.48
CA THR A 68 -1.12 11.61 0.95
C THR A 68 -2.09 12.05 2.02
N VAL A 69 -2.71 13.20 1.78
CA VAL A 69 -3.82 13.70 2.60
C VAL A 69 -4.96 12.66 2.60
N GLY A 70 -5.60 12.46 3.76
CA GLY A 70 -6.71 11.52 3.90
C GLY A 70 -7.91 11.89 3.05
N LEU A 71 -8.60 10.89 2.49
CA LEU A 71 -9.73 11.11 1.57
C LEU A 71 -10.93 11.85 2.15
N ASP A 72 -11.13 11.73 3.45
CA ASP A 72 -12.20 12.31 4.25
C ASP A 72 -11.66 13.32 5.28
N SER A 73 -10.42 13.80 5.12
CA SER A 73 -9.75 14.70 6.06
C SER A 73 -10.30 16.13 6.04
N GLY A 74 -11.56 16.33 5.65
CA GLY A 74 -12.27 17.57 5.85
C GLY A 74 -12.22 17.93 7.32
N THR A 75 -11.30 18.82 7.66
CA THR A 75 -11.13 19.47 8.96
C THR A 75 -12.49 19.72 9.59
N PHE A 76 -12.69 19.22 10.82
CA PHE A 76 -13.80 19.54 11.72
C PHE A 76 -14.96 20.31 11.06
N ASN A 77 -16.01 19.60 10.63
CA ASN A 77 -17.34 20.13 10.31
C ASN A 77 -17.39 21.37 9.38
N TRP A 78 -17.57 21.17 8.06
CA TRP A 78 -18.59 21.81 7.19
C TRP A 78 -18.34 21.62 5.68
N LEU A 79 -17.33 20.86 5.26
CA LEU A 79 -17.06 20.62 3.84
C LEU A 79 -17.54 19.22 3.41
N PRO A 80 -18.35 19.11 2.35
CA PRO A 80 -18.72 17.81 1.77
C PRO A 80 -17.48 16.99 1.37
N ALA A 81 -17.51 15.66 1.53
CA ALA A 81 -16.43 14.73 1.16
C ALA A 81 -15.84 14.98 -0.25
N ALA A 82 -16.69 15.43 -1.18
CA ALA A 82 -16.31 15.83 -2.54
C ALA A 82 -15.21 16.91 -2.60
N PHE A 83 -15.01 17.71 -1.55
CA PHE A 83 -13.95 18.72 -1.50
C PHE A 83 -12.58 18.15 -1.11
N ALA A 84 -12.51 17.11 -0.28
CA ALA A 84 -11.26 16.44 0.08
C ALA A 84 -10.78 15.44 -1.00
N GLU A 85 -11.72 14.83 -1.74
CA GLU A 85 -11.42 13.94 -2.86
C GLU A 85 -10.78 14.69 -4.05
N ARG A 86 -11.13 15.96 -4.27
CA ARG A 86 -10.68 16.76 -5.43
C ARG A 86 -9.15 16.99 -5.46
N PRO A 87 -8.51 17.47 -4.38
CA PRO A 87 -7.05 17.62 -4.33
C PRO A 87 -6.31 16.31 -4.57
N LEU A 88 -6.74 15.22 -3.93
CA LEU A 88 -6.07 13.92 -4.09
C LEU A 88 -6.28 13.36 -5.50
N LYS A 89 -7.49 13.46 -6.05
CA LYS A 89 -7.78 13.08 -7.44
C LYS A 89 -6.96 13.90 -8.43
N HIS A 90 -6.83 15.22 -8.22
CA HIS A 90 -6.03 16.10 -9.08
C HIS A 90 -4.54 15.75 -9.00
N PHE A 91 -4.01 15.56 -7.80
CA PHE A 91 -2.63 15.16 -7.56
C PHE A 91 -2.30 13.84 -8.22
N LEU A 92 -3.10 12.79 -7.96
CA LEU A 92 -2.94 11.49 -8.58
C LEU A 92 -3.02 11.62 -10.09
N SER A 93 -4.08 12.23 -10.64
CA SER A 93 -4.23 12.41 -12.10
C SER A 93 -3.01 13.07 -12.75
N LYS A 94 -2.37 14.03 -12.07
CA LYS A 94 -1.14 14.67 -12.57
C LYS A 94 0.03 13.69 -12.62
N LEU A 95 0.24 12.88 -11.59
CA LEU A 95 1.30 11.87 -11.57
C LEU A 95 1.05 10.76 -12.60
N PHE A 96 -0.21 10.31 -12.71
CA PHE A 96 -0.61 9.28 -13.68
C PHE A 96 -0.40 9.75 -15.12
N LYS A 97 -0.82 10.98 -15.47
CA LYS A 97 -0.62 11.54 -16.82
C LYS A 97 0.85 11.67 -17.22
N LYS A 98 1.75 11.80 -16.25
CA LYS A 98 3.20 11.83 -16.48
C LYS A 98 3.82 10.43 -16.55
N GLY A 99 3.03 9.38 -16.31
CA GLY A 99 3.55 8.02 -16.19
C GLY A 99 4.51 7.86 -15.01
N GLU A 100 4.38 8.68 -13.97
CA GLU A 100 5.27 8.71 -12.82
C GLU A 100 4.83 7.76 -11.70
N VAL A 101 3.65 7.12 -11.77
CA VAL A 101 3.19 6.20 -10.72
C VAL A 101 3.52 4.75 -11.09
N ASP A 102 4.18 4.03 -10.18
CA ASP A 102 4.54 2.62 -10.38
C ASP A 102 3.75 1.65 -9.50
N LEU A 103 3.22 2.11 -8.36
CA LEU A 103 2.42 1.32 -7.45
C LEU A 103 1.47 2.21 -6.65
N LEU A 104 0.23 1.73 -6.48
CA LEU A 104 -0.72 2.27 -5.52
C LEU A 104 -0.88 1.35 -4.33
N ILE A 105 -0.73 1.89 -3.12
CA ILE A 105 -1.04 1.21 -1.87
C ILE A 105 -2.31 1.82 -1.31
N TYR A 106 -3.40 1.04 -1.31
CA TYR A 106 -4.62 1.41 -0.62
C TYR A 106 -4.51 1.02 0.86
N CYS A 107 -4.27 2.00 1.70
CA CYS A 107 -4.16 1.82 3.14
C CYS A 107 -5.55 1.88 3.77
N VAL A 108 -5.94 0.80 4.44
CA VAL A 108 -7.24 0.66 5.10
C VAL A 108 -7.04 0.16 6.52
N ARG A 109 -7.85 0.63 7.45
CA ARG A 109 -7.88 0.05 8.79
C ARG A 109 -8.59 -1.30 8.75
N ALA A 110 -8.22 -2.23 9.62
CA ALA A 110 -8.94 -3.49 9.86
C ALA A 110 -10.35 -3.24 10.41
N SER A 111 -11.26 -2.80 9.55
CA SER A 111 -12.66 -2.50 9.85
C SER A 111 -13.55 -3.06 8.75
N ARG A 112 -14.87 -3.06 8.98
CA ARG A 112 -15.82 -3.55 7.98
C ARG A 112 -15.74 -2.66 6.73
N ALA A 113 -15.80 -3.27 5.55
CA ALA A 113 -15.89 -2.52 4.30
C ALA A 113 -17.12 -1.61 4.31
N THR A 114 -16.92 -0.29 4.28
CA THR A 114 -17.99 0.71 4.28
C THR A 114 -18.35 1.11 2.84
N ARG A 115 -19.55 1.65 2.63
CA ARG A 115 -19.92 2.23 1.32
C ARG A 115 -18.95 3.34 0.88
N ALA A 116 -18.38 4.08 1.83
CA ALA A 116 -17.38 5.11 1.56
C ALA A 116 -16.08 4.50 1.01
N LEU A 117 -15.55 3.47 1.67
CA LEU A 117 -14.36 2.72 1.23
C LEU A 117 -14.52 2.20 -0.20
N VAL A 118 -15.66 1.59 -0.51
CA VAL A 118 -15.95 1.07 -1.86
C VAL A 118 -15.98 2.20 -2.89
N ARG A 119 -16.64 3.33 -2.58
CA ARG A 119 -16.71 4.50 -3.49
C ARG A 119 -15.34 5.11 -3.74
N HIS A 120 -14.53 5.25 -2.69
CA HIS A 120 -13.16 5.71 -2.78
C HIS A 120 -12.37 4.79 -3.72
N TYR A 121 -12.34 3.49 -3.45
CA TYR A 121 -11.65 2.52 -4.30
C TYR A 121 -12.08 2.63 -5.77
N GLN A 122 -13.39 2.62 -6.05
CA GLN A 122 -13.91 2.71 -7.41
C GLN A 122 -13.47 4.01 -8.09
N THR A 123 -13.53 5.14 -7.38
CA THR A 123 -13.13 6.45 -7.91
C THR A 123 -11.65 6.48 -8.30
N PHE A 124 -10.75 5.95 -7.47
CA PHE A 124 -9.30 5.98 -7.74
C PHE A 124 -8.86 4.92 -8.76
N TYR A 125 -9.44 3.72 -8.68
CA TYR A 125 -9.13 2.62 -9.59
C TYR A 125 -9.67 2.88 -11.00
N SER A 126 -10.98 3.16 -11.13
CA SER A 126 -11.61 3.28 -12.45
C SER A 126 -11.33 4.61 -13.14
N THR A 127 -11.21 5.71 -12.38
CA THR A 127 -11.13 7.04 -13.00
C THR A 127 -9.70 7.50 -13.26
N ILE A 128 -8.72 6.96 -12.53
CA ILE A 128 -7.35 7.48 -12.58
C ILE A 128 -6.37 6.47 -13.16
N CYS A 129 -6.51 5.19 -12.78
CA CYS A 129 -5.52 4.19 -13.16
C CYS A 129 -5.83 3.52 -14.50
N GLU A 130 -7.10 3.45 -14.91
CA GLU A 130 -7.56 2.67 -16.08
C GLU A 130 -6.98 1.23 -16.12
N GLY A 131 -6.64 0.67 -14.96
CA GLY A 131 -5.96 -0.62 -14.84
C GLY A 131 -4.46 -0.65 -15.18
N ALA A 132 -3.84 0.48 -15.53
CA ALA A 132 -2.43 0.56 -15.96
C ALA A 132 -1.40 0.44 -14.81
N VAL A 133 -1.82 0.67 -13.56
CA VAL A 133 -0.94 0.62 -12.38
C VAL A 133 -1.48 -0.40 -11.38
N PRO A 134 -0.61 -1.27 -10.84
CA PRO A 134 -1.02 -2.23 -9.83
C PRO A 134 -1.50 -1.52 -8.56
N VAL A 135 -2.61 -1.99 -8.00
CA VAL A 135 -3.13 -1.54 -6.71
C VAL A 135 -3.03 -2.69 -5.73
N VAL A 136 -2.36 -2.47 -4.61
CA VAL A 136 -2.30 -3.41 -3.47
C VAL A 136 -3.07 -2.82 -2.28
N VAL A 137 -3.49 -3.65 -1.34
CA VAL A 137 -4.15 -3.20 -0.10
C VAL A 137 -3.28 -3.49 1.11
N VAL A 138 -3.15 -2.51 2.01
CA VAL A 138 -2.46 -2.70 3.30
C VAL A 138 -3.48 -2.47 4.40
N ILE A 139 -3.71 -3.51 5.20
CA ILE A 139 -4.69 -3.53 6.30
C ILE A 139 -3.94 -3.25 7.60
N THR A 140 -4.22 -2.12 8.23
CA THR A 140 -3.56 -1.63 9.45
C THR A 140 -4.38 -1.90 10.72
N CYS A 141 -3.80 -1.59 11.88
CA CYS A 141 -4.39 -1.77 13.22
C CYS A 141 -4.67 -3.23 13.61
N LEU A 142 -3.80 -4.15 13.20
CA LEU A 142 -3.89 -5.58 13.54
C LEU A 142 -2.97 -6.00 14.69
N GLU A 143 -2.33 -5.05 15.39
CA GLU A 143 -1.47 -5.31 16.56
C GLU A 143 -2.09 -6.28 17.57
N ASN A 144 -3.39 -6.12 17.84
CA ASN A 144 -4.14 -6.90 18.83
C ASN A 144 -4.95 -8.06 18.22
N ALA A 145 -4.75 -8.39 16.94
CA ALA A 145 -5.43 -9.50 16.30
C ALA A 145 -5.03 -10.84 16.94
N THR A 146 -6.01 -11.71 17.19
CA THR A 146 -5.75 -13.07 17.69
C THR A 146 -5.13 -13.94 16.59
N GLY A 147 -4.04 -14.64 16.92
CA GLY A 147 -3.28 -15.43 15.94
C GLY A 147 -2.52 -14.59 14.92
N GLU A 148 -2.29 -15.13 13.72
CA GLU A 148 -1.63 -14.41 12.62
C GLU A 148 -2.49 -13.23 12.13
N MET A 149 -1.87 -12.07 11.86
CA MET A 149 -2.57 -10.88 11.37
C MET A 149 -3.27 -11.14 10.02
N ASP A 150 -2.70 -12.01 9.19
CA ASP A 150 -3.21 -12.34 7.84
C ASP A 150 -4.54 -13.09 7.83
N ASN A 151 -4.92 -13.67 8.97
CA ASN A 151 -6.25 -14.26 9.16
C ASN A 151 -7.37 -13.25 8.93
N TRP A 152 -7.10 -11.94 9.11
CA TRP A 152 -8.09 -10.92 8.81
C TRP A 152 -8.44 -10.89 7.32
N TRP A 153 -7.44 -10.93 6.43
CA TRP A 153 -7.68 -10.93 4.99
C TRP A 153 -8.45 -12.19 4.56
N THR A 154 -8.01 -13.36 5.02
CA THR A 154 -8.66 -14.65 4.73
C THR A 154 -10.16 -14.64 5.03
N LYS A 155 -10.57 -13.96 6.11
CA LYS A 155 -11.98 -13.85 6.51
C LYS A 155 -12.77 -12.81 5.72
N ASN A 156 -12.13 -11.81 5.12
CA ASN A 156 -12.78 -10.62 4.59
C ASN A 156 -12.60 -10.41 3.08
N GLU A 157 -11.66 -11.08 2.41
CA GLU A 157 -11.37 -10.91 0.98
C GLU A 157 -12.63 -11.05 0.11
N GLU A 158 -13.48 -12.04 0.41
CA GLU A 158 -14.75 -12.25 -0.28
C GLU A 158 -15.65 -11.00 -0.25
N ASN A 159 -15.69 -10.29 0.87
CA ASN A 159 -16.49 -9.08 1.00
C ASN A 159 -15.94 -7.95 0.13
N PHE A 160 -14.61 -7.80 0.06
CA PHE A 160 -13.98 -6.81 -0.81
C PHE A 160 -14.26 -7.10 -2.28
N ARG A 161 -14.16 -8.38 -2.68
CA ARG A 161 -14.45 -8.82 -4.05
C ARG A 161 -15.93 -8.64 -4.42
N ARG A 162 -16.86 -8.94 -3.52
CA ARG A 162 -18.31 -8.67 -3.72
C ARG A 162 -18.62 -7.19 -3.91
N CYS A 163 -17.81 -6.31 -3.34
CA CYS A 163 -17.89 -4.87 -3.56
C CYS A 163 -17.18 -4.40 -4.85
N GLY A 164 -16.68 -5.32 -5.68
CA GLY A 164 -15.99 -5.00 -6.93
C GLY A 164 -14.56 -4.49 -6.73
N MET A 165 -13.93 -4.80 -5.60
CA MET A 165 -12.54 -4.43 -5.34
C MET A 165 -11.60 -5.60 -5.63
N SER A 166 -10.53 -5.32 -6.38
CA SER A 166 -9.49 -6.29 -6.75
C SER A 166 -8.10 -5.71 -6.50
N PHE A 167 -7.19 -6.51 -5.96
CA PHE A 167 -5.85 -6.07 -5.61
C PHE A 167 -4.80 -7.02 -6.18
N ALA A 168 -3.66 -6.48 -6.59
CA ALA A 168 -2.49 -7.25 -7.04
C ALA A 168 -1.81 -7.99 -5.88
N GLY A 169 -2.11 -7.62 -4.64
CA GLY A 169 -1.60 -8.23 -3.42
C GLY A 169 -2.15 -7.53 -2.18
N HIS A 170 -1.91 -8.12 -1.01
CA HIS A 170 -2.32 -7.55 0.28
C HIS A 170 -1.22 -7.70 1.33
N ALA A 171 -1.31 -6.91 2.40
CA ALA A 171 -0.55 -7.13 3.62
C ALA A 171 -1.41 -6.78 4.85
N CYS A 172 -1.43 -7.67 5.83
CA CYS A 172 -2.05 -7.45 7.13
C CYS A 172 -0.97 -7.08 8.15
N VAL A 173 -1.02 -5.85 8.67
CA VAL A 173 0.09 -5.26 9.42
C VAL A 173 -0.33 -4.55 10.70
N THR A 174 0.65 -4.38 11.57
CA THR A 174 0.66 -3.30 12.55
C THR A 174 1.60 -2.20 12.10
N THR A 175 1.25 -0.95 12.44
CA THR A 175 2.07 0.24 12.19
C THR A 175 2.46 0.95 13.48
N LEU A 176 2.36 0.27 14.63
CA LEU A 176 2.76 0.80 15.95
C LEU A 176 4.18 1.36 15.90
N GLY A 177 4.42 2.50 16.55
CA GLY A 177 5.76 3.06 16.73
C GLY A 177 6.67 2.14 17.55
N GLU A 178 7.98 2.38 17.50
CA GLU A 178 8.93 1.59 18.28
C GLU A 178 8.67 1.71 19.79
N GLU A 179 8.32 2.90 20.28
CA GLU A 179 7.98 3.09 21.70
C GLU A 179 6.68 2.39 22.12
N GLN A 180 5.81 2.03 21.18
CA GLN A 180 4.54 1.35 21.45
C GLN A 180 4.68 -0.18 21.47
N CYS A 181 5.84 -0.72 21.07
CA CYS A 181 6.09 -2.16 21.04
C CYS A 181 6.67 -2.64 22.38
N ASP A 182 5.83 -2.68 23.42
CA ASP A 182 6.21 -3.01 24.80
C ASP A 182 6.55 -4.50 25.05
N SER A 183 6.20 -5.38 24.12
CA SER A 183 6.38 -6.83 24.25
C SER A 183 7.18 -7.42 23.09
N ALA A 184 7.82 -8.58 23.33
CA ALA A 184 8.51 -9.32 22.27
C ALA A 184 7.56 -9.69 21.12
N ALA A 185 6.30 -10.02 21.44
CA ALA A 185 5.28 -10.33 20.45
C ALA A 185 4.95 -9.14 19.55
N LEU A 186 4.78 -7.93 20.10
CA LEU A 186 4.53 -6.72 19.30
C LEU A 186 5.74 -6.34 18.45
N ARG A 187 6.96 -6.47 18.99
CA ARG A 187 8.20 -6.24 18.23
C ARG A 187 8.32 -7.19 17.04
N GLU A 188 8.02 -8.49 17.22
CA GLU A 188 8.03 -9.44 16.11
C GLU A 188 6.94 -9.13 15.09
N ARG A 189 5.72 -8.79 15.53
CA ARG A 189 4.64 -8.36 14.62
C ARG A 189 5.04 -7.14 13.78
N ARG A 190 5.70 -6.15 14.38
CA ARG A 190 6.21 -4.97 13.67
C ARG A 190 7.32 -5.37 12.68
N ALA A 191 8.25 -6.23 13.07
CA ALA A 191 9.30 -6.73 12.18
C ALA A 191 8.72 -7.51 10.98
N CYS A 192 7.79 -8.43 11.23
CA CYS A 192 7.05 -9.14 10.17
C CYS A 192 6.28 -8.18 9.27
N SER A 193 5.59 -7.18 9.84
CA SER A 193 4.85 -6.16 9.08
C SER A 193 5.78 -5.43 8.11
N ARG A 194 6.97 -5.01 8.56
CA ARG A 194 7.96 -4.35 7.69
C ARG A 194 8.42 -5.27 6.57
N ARG A 195 8.77 -6.52 6.87
CA ARG A 195 9.22 -7.51 5.88
C ARG A 195 8.16 -7.77 4.81
N ILE A 196 6.91 -7.97 5.22
CA ILE A 196 5.79 -8.26 4.30
C ILE A 196 5.50 -7.04 3.40
N VAL A 197 5.51 -5.82 3.95
CA VAL A 197 5.29 -4.61 3.14
C VAL A 197 6.44 -4.37 2.16
N HIS A 198 7.68 -4.58 2.58
CA HIS A 198 8.85 -4.52 1.68
C HIS A 198 8.72 -5.53 0.54
N ALA A 199 8.40 -6.79 0.86
CA ALA A 199 8.17 -7.82 -0.15
C ALA A 199 7.01 -7.47 -1.10
N LEU A 200 5.90 -6.96 -0.57
CA LEU A 200 4.74 -6.53 -1.37
C LEU A 200 5.12 -5.41 -2.33
N ILE A 201 5.87 -4.40 -1.88
CA ILE A 201 6.35 -3.29 -2.73
C ILE A 201 7.31 -3.82 -3.79
N SER A 202 8.34 -4.59 -3.40
CA SER A 202 9.36 -5.11 -4.30
C SER A 202 8.78 -6.00 -5.41
N THR A 203 7.80 -6.84 -5.08
CA THR A 203 7.19 -7.80 -6.01
C THR A 203 6.16 -7.18 -6.96
N THR A 204 5.46 -6.12 -6.54
CA THR A 204 4.39 -5.52 -7.34
C THR A 204 4.85 -4.28 -8.11
N CYS A 205 5.85 -3.56 -7.60
CA CYS A 205 6.37 -2.37 -8.24
C CYS A 205 7.30 -2.73 -9.41
N GLY A 206 6.93 -2.32 -10.62
CA GLY A 206 7.67 -2.63 -11.85
C GLY A 206 6.99 -3.67 -12.76
N LEU A 207 5.82 -4.19 -12.38
CA LEU A 207 4.94 -4.96 -13.27
C LEU A 207 4.24 -4.04 -14.29
N ARG A 208 4.99 -3.22 -15.04
CA ARG A 208 4.43 -2.48 -16.17
C ARG A 208 4.24 -3.47 -17.31
N GLY A 209 2.99 -3.90 -17.50
CA GLY A 209 2.50 -4.67 -18.65
C GLY A 209 3.56 -5.52 -19.33
N SER A 210 3.81 -6.72 -18.81
CA SER A 210 4.27 -7.80 -19.67
C SER A 210 3.28 -7.88 -20.83
N ARG A 211 3.74 -7.37 -21.97
CA ARG A 211 3.11 -7.37 -23.28
C ARG A 211 2.21 -8.61 -23.38
N LEU A 212 0.90 -8.41 -23.41
CA LEU A 212 -0.04 -9.40 -23.95
C LEU A 212 0.34 -9.55 -25.43
N VAL A 213 1.39 -10.32 -25.72
CA VAL A 213 1.58 -10.88 -27.05
C VAL A 213 0.46 -11.90 -27.16
N SER A 214 -0.59 -11.49 -27.85
CA SER A 214 -1.63 -12.37 -28.38
C SER A 214 -0.97 -13.41 -29.28
N GLY A 215 -0.42 -14.46 -28.67
CA GLY A 215 -0.21 -15.74 -29.32
C GLY A 215 -1.48 -16.54 -29.17
N ASN A 216 -2.13 -16.83 -30.30
CA ASN A 216 -3.30 -17.71 -30.40
C ASN A 216 -3.16 -18.93 -29.48
N ALA A 217 -3.95 -18.98 -28.42
CA ALA A 217 -4.23 -20.21 -27.69
C ALA A 217 -5.64 -20.09 -27.09
N GLY A 218 -6.46 -21.13 -27.33
CA GLY A 218 -7.88 -21.17 -27.01
C GLY A 218 -8.22 -21.04 -25.52
N PRO A 219 -9.51 -20.91 -25.20
CA PRO A 219 -9.99 -20.48 -23.88
C PRO A 219 -9.98 -21.65 -22.88
N SER A 220 -8.81 -22.05 -22.38
CA SER A 220 -8.71 -22.94 -21.23
C SER A 220 -7.29 -23.00 -20.65
N GLN A 221 -6.76 -21.87 -20.16
CA GLN A 221 -5.72 -21.83 -19.09
C GLN A 221 -5.30 -20.38 -18.81
N GLN A 222 -6.15 -19.63 -18.11
CA GLN A 222 -5.71 -18.42 -17.40
C GLN A 222 -5.19 -18.85 -16.03
N ARG A 223 -3.89 -19.14 -15.91
CA ARG A 223 -3.25 -19.20 -14.60
C ARG A 223 -3.05 -17.77 -14.10
N SER A 224 -3.92 -17.36 -13.19
CA SER A 224 -3.89 -16.04 -12.54
C SER A 224 -2.59 -15.85 -11.74
N ILE A 225 -1.96 -14.68 -11.90
CA ILE A 225 -0.77 -14.22 -11.16
C ILE A 225 -1.05 -14.15 -9.64
N ALA A 226 -2.33 -14.12 -9.23
CA ALA A 226 -2.74 -14.25 -7.82
C ALA A 226 -2.15 -15.50 -7.13
N GLY A 227 -1.88 -16.58 -7.88
CA GLY A 227 -1.28 -17.81 -7.33
C GLY A 227 0.20 -17.69 -6.96
N LEU A 228 0.96 -16.78 -7.58
CA LEU A 228 2.40 -16.63 -7.31
C LEU A 228 2.68 -15.86 -6.02
N VAL A 229 1.87 -14.83 -5.72
CA VAL A 229 2.04 -14.03 -4.49
C VAL A 229 1.62 -14.82 -3.25
N SER A 230 0.52 -15.60 -3.32
CA SER A 230 0.10 -16.51 -2.25
C SER A 230 1.16 -17.60 -1.95
N SER A 231 1.88 -18.04 -2.98
CA SER A 231 2.96 -19.02 -2.82
C SER A 231 4.17 -18.44 -2.07
N ILE A 232 4.55 -17.17 -2.32
CA ILE A 232 5.70 -16.54 -1.66
C ILE A 232 5.46 -16.31 -0.16
N VAL A 233 4.25 -15.92 0.24
CA VAL A 233 3.88 -15.72 1.67
C VAL A 233 3.95 -17.04 2.45
N THR A 234 3.67 -18.17 1.79
CA THR A 234 3.72 -19.50 2.41
C THR A 234 5.17 -19.94 2.75
N TRP A 235 6.17 -19.43 2.04
CA TRP A 235 7.59 -19.78 2.23
C TRP A 235 8.29 -19.04 3.39
N LEU A 236 7.68 -18.01 3.98
CA LEU A 236 8.26 -17.24 5.10
C LEU A 236 7.83 -17.74 6.49
N ARG A 237 7.15 -18.89 6.59
CA ARG A 237 6.83 -19.50 7.89
C ARG A 237 8.10 -20.10 8.53
N PRO A 238 8.46 -19.74 9.76
CA PRO A 238 9.44 -20.52 10.51
C PRO A 238 8.84 -21.89 10.83
N SER A 239 9.58 -22.95 10.53
CA SER A 239 9.23 -24.32 10.91
C SER A 239 9.01 -24.37 12.42
N SER A 240 7.81 -24.78 12.85
CA SER A 240 7.50 -25.02 14.25
C SER A 240 8.39 -26.15 14.79
N PRO A 241 8.96 -26.04 16.00
CA PRO A 241 9.55 -27.20 16.65
C PRO A 241 8.42 -28.11 17.17
N GLU A 242 8.61 -29.42 16.98
CA GLU A 242 7.77 -30.51 17.51
C GLU A 242 7.68 -30.50 19.04
#